data_AF-A0A7X0J0X3-F1
#
_entry.id   AF-A0A7X0J0X3-F1
#
_cell.length_a   1.000
_cell.length_b   1.000
_cell.length_c   1.000
_cell.angle_alpha   90.00
_cell.angle_beta   90.00
_cell.angle_gamma   90.00
#
_symmetry.space_group_name_H-M   'P 1'
#
loop_
_entity.id
_entity.type
_entity.pdbx_description
1 polymer ?
#
loop_
_entity_poly.entity_id
_entity_poly.type
_entity_poly.pdbx_seq_one_letter_code
_entity_poly.pdbx_strand_id
1 'polypeptide(L)'
;MDQSVIVFCYRKIIDANSSSPWEKLVFDDSYLEFRMQFQNFNKERKCFTFAELIRQQADAERLHFLVSPSVSGYIQQLRGQIPDVVDVLGKQFLNFSRYRFELINSDIRHAQGHQVAINFYSSSMNWYHTIGNTLLLSEDSAESTDEDSAIQTYLYQLQPFVSIHTLKLNP
;
A
#
# COMPACT_ATOMS: atom_id res chain seq x y z
N MET A 1 -10.09 18.34 -24.49
CA MET A 1 -10.22 16.97 -23.95
C MET A 1 -10.04 17.12 -22.46
N ASP A 2 -11.06 16.79 -21.68
CA ASP A 2 -11.07 17.04 -20.24
C ASP A 2 -10.15 16.01 -19.57
N GLN A 3 -8.90 16.40 -19.37
CA GLN A 3 -7.87 15.57 -18.79
C GLN A 3 -8.19 15.35 -17.31
N SER A 4 -8.31 14.10 -16.90
CA SER A 4 -8.55 13.78 -15.49
C SER A 4 -7.23 13.48 -14.79
N VAL A 5 -7.11 13.89 -13.52
CA VAL A 5 -5.97 13.54 -12.67
C VAL A 5 -6.43 12.48 -11.67
N ILE A 6 -5.70 11.37 -11.60
CA ILE A 6 -6.01 10.24 -10.72
C ILE A 6 -4.86 9.92 -9.78
N VAL A 7 -5.20 9.36 -8.62
CA VAL A 7 -4.24 8.74 -7.70
C VAL A 7 -4.61 7.28 -7.56
N PHE A 8 -3.62 6.39 -7.65
CA PHE A 8 -3.82 4.96 -7.39
C PHE A 8 -3.56 4.63 -5.92
N CYS A 9 -4.28 3.64 -5.41
CA CYS A 9 -3.95 2.92 -4.19
C CYS A 9 -3.62 1.47 -4.55
N TYR A 10 -2.43 1.01 -4.18
CA TYR A 10 -2.05 -0.40 -4.24
C TYR A 10 -1.99 -0.99 -2.82
N ARG A 11 -2.74 -2.06 -2.58
CA ARG A 11 -2.71 -2.78 -1.30
C ARG A 11 -1.82 -4.01 -1.41
N LYS A 12 -0.62 -3.92 -0.81
CA LYS A 12 0.25 -5.08 -0.64
C LYS A 12 -0.16 -5.84 0.62
N ILE A 13 -0.59 -7.10 0.47
CA ILE A 13 -0.89 -8.00 1.58
C ILE A 13 0.36 -8.85 1.85
N ILE A 14 0.71 -8.99 3.13
CA ILE A 14 1.86 -9.75 3.60
C ILE A 14 1.38 -10.71 4.68
N ASP A 15 1.69 -11.99 4.50
CA ASP A 15 1.34 -13.07 5.43
C ASP A 15 2.43 -14.14 5.46
N ALA A 16 2.19 -15.23 6.19
CA ALA A 16 3.16 -16.31 6.35
C ALA A 16 3.58 -17.00 5.04
N ASN A 17 2.84 -16.83 3.95
CA ASN A 17 3.16 -17.40 2.64
C ASN A 17 3.98 -16.45 1.77
N SER A 18 4.22 -15.22 2.21
CA SER A 18 5.04 -14.24 1.50
C SER A 18 6.46 -14.77 1.28
N SER A 19 6.89 -14.77 0.02
CA SER A 19 8.14 -15.41 -0.39
C SER A 19 9.31 -14.45 -0.52
N SER A 20 9.05 -13.16 -0.79
CA SER A 20 10.10 -12.18 -1.01
C SER A 20 10.88 -11.90 0.28
N PRO A 21 12.22 -11.75 0.23
CA PRO A 21 13.00 -11.37 1.41
C PRO A 21 12.49 -10.10 2.09
N TRP A 22 12.07 -9.09 1.32
CA TRP A 22 11.53 -7.85 1.86
C TRP A 22 10.22 -8.09 2.63
N GLU A 23 9.30 -8.90 2.08
CA GLU A 23 8.02 -9.21 2.73
C GLU A 23 8.22 -9.99 4.02
N LYS A 24 9.17 -10.94 4.04
CA LYS A 24 9.49 -11.73 5.24
C LYS A 24 10.00 -10.85 6.38
N LEU A 25 10.88 -9.91 6.08
CA LEU A 25 11.36 -8.95 7.08
C LEU A 25 10.24 -8.07 7.63
N VAL A 26 9.36 -7.57 6.75
CA VAL A 26 8.17 -6.82 7.17
C VAL A 26 7.26 -7.67 8.05
N PHE A 27 7.02 -8.94 7.67
CA PHE A 27 6.20 -9.88 8.42
C PHE A 27 6.76 -10.17 9.82
N ASP A 28 8.03 -10.53 9.90
CA ASP A 28 8.67 -10.94 11.15
C ASP A 28 8.67 -9.78 12.18
N ASP A 29 9.07 -8.58 11.75
CA ASP A 29 9.16 -7.43 12.64
C ASP A 29 7.79 -6.89 13.04
N SER A 30 6.83 -6.85 12.11
CA SER A 30 5.45 -6.43 12.45
C SER A 30 4.76 -7.42 13.38
N TYR A 31 5.05 -8.72 13.25
CA TYR A 31 4.52 -9.72 14.17
C TYR A 31 5.14 -9.59 15.57
N LEU A 32 6.46 -9.39 15.65
CA LEU A 32 7.15 -9.18 16.91
C LEU A 32 6.61 -7.94 17.63
N GLU A 33 6.52 -6.81 16.93
CA GLU A 33 5.98 -5.56 17.46
C GLU A 33 4.52 -5.73 17.88
N PHE A 34 3.70 -6.38 17.06
CA PHE A 34 2.30 -6.69 17.41
C PHE A 34 2.23 -7.45 18.74
N ARG A 35 3.04 -8.49 18.93
CA ARG A 35 3.05 -9.28 20.19
C ARG A 35 3.46 -8.45 21.40
N MET A 36 4.38 -7.51 21.24
CA MET A 36 4.78 -6.62 22.32
C MET A 36 3.65 -5.65 22.67
N GLN A 37 3.09 -4.96 21.67
CA GLN A 37 2.03 -3.99 21.89
C GLN A 37 0.74 -4.64 22.39
N PHE A 38 0.39 -5.83 21.90
CA PHE A 38 -0.80 -6.57 22.31
C PHE A 38 -0.86 -6.81 23.83
N GLN A 39 0.29 -7.01 24.49
CA GLN A 39 0.36 -7.22 25.94
C GLN A 39 -0.12 -6.00 26.74
N ASN A 40 0.07 -4.79 26.20
CA ASN A 40 -0.37 -3.55 26.85
C ASN A 40 -1.90 -3.45 26.93
N PHE A 41 -2.60 -4.05 25.95
CA PHE A 41 -4.06 -4.08 25.87
C PHE A 41 -4.66 -5.35 26.50
N ASN A 42 -3.93 -6.47 26.50
CA ASN A 42 -4.40 -7.75 27.02
C ASN A 42 -3.81 -8.09 28.41
N LYS A 43 -3.92 -7.16 29.38
CA LYS A 43 -3.33 -7.33 30.73
C LYS A 43 -3.84 -8.56 31.48
N GLU A 44 -5.12 -8.88 31.29
CA GLU A 44 -5.77 -10.04 31.92
C GLU A 44 -5.51 -11.36 31.19
N ARG A 45 -4.79 -11.34 30.05
CA ARG A 45 -4.46 -12.50 29.22
C ARG A 45 -5.67 -13.31 28.76
N LYS A 46 -6.77 -12.62 28.42
CA LYS A 46 -8.05 -13.23 27.99
C LYS A 46 -8.23 -13.30 26.48
N CYS A 47 -7.54 -12.45 25.72
CA CYS A 47 -7.55 -12.45 24.26
C CYS A 47 -6.30 -13.12 23.69
N PHE A 48 -6.41 -13.69 22.50
CA PHE A 48 -5.26 -14.21 21.74
C PHE A 48 -5.17 -13.62 20.34
N THR A 49 -6.31 -13.20 19.78
CA THR A 49 -6.36 -12.65 18.43
C THR A 49 -6.61 -11.14 18.44
N PHE A 50 -6.18 -10.47 17.37
CA PHE A 50 -6.45 -9.06 17.17
C PHE A 50 -7.96 -8.76 17.15
N ALA A 51 -8.75 -9.62 16.49
CA ALA A 51 -10.20 -9.47 16.41
C ALA A 51 -10.89 -9.62 17.78
N GLU A 52 -10.44 -10.55 18.63
CA GLU A 52 -10.94 -10.66 20.01
C GLU A 52 -10.64 -9.41 20.82
N LEU A 53 -9.42 -8.89 20.68
CA LEU A 53 -8.97 -7.73 21.43
C LEU A 53 -9.78 -6.47 21.08
N ILE A 54 -10.00 -6.20 19.78
CA ILE A 54 -10.84 -5.06 19.35
C ILE A 54 -12.29 -5.20 19.86
N ARG A 55 -12.86 -6.41 19.81
CA ARG A 55 -14.22 -6.65 20.32
C ARG A 55 -14.36 -6.37 21.81
N GLN A 56 -13.32 -6.63 22.61
CA GLN A 56 -13.32 -6.36 24.05
C GLN A 56 -12.96 -4.90 24.36
N GLN A 57 -12.04 -4.31 23.59
CA GLN A 57 -11.54 -2.96 23.77
C GLN A 57 -11.31 -2.30 22.42
N ALA A 58 -12.25 -1.43 22.00
CA ALA A 58 -12.17 -0.71 20.73
C ALA A 58 -10.89 0.13 20.58
N ASP A 59 -10.32 0.65 21.68
CA ASP A 59 -9.05 1.38 21.69
C ASP A 59 -7.86 0.54 21.17
N ALA A 60 -7.99 -0.79 21.11
CA ALA A 60 -7.01 -1.68 20.50
C ALA A 60 -6.83 -1.47 18.99
N GLU A 61 -7.73 -0.76 18.31
CA GLU A 61 -7.52 -0.29 16.93
C GLU A 61 -6.23 0.56 16.81
N ARG A 62 -5.77 1.19 17.91
CA ARG A 62 -4.48 1.90 17.92
C ARG A 62 -3.28 1.00 17.61
N LEU A 63 -3.42 -0.33 17.69
CA LEU A 63 -2.38 -1.27 17.29
C LEU A 63 -1.97 -1.09 15.82
N HIS A 64 -2.86 -0.64 14.93
CA HIS A 64 -2.50 -0.24 13.57
C HIS A 64 -1.38 0.80 13.57
N PHE A 65 -1.54 1.84 14.40
CA PHE A 65 -0.57 2.92 14.53
C PHE A 65 0.67 2.49 15.31
N LEU A 66 0.51 1.72 16.39
CA LEU A 66 1.62 1.32 17.25
C LEU A 66 2.58 0.32 16.59
N VAL A 67 2.08 -0.52 15.69
CA VAL A 67 2.90 -1.50 14.96
C VAL A 67 3.58 -0.87 13.73
N SER A 68 2.96 0.13 13.10
CA SER A 68 3.48 0.76 11.87
C SER A 68 4.95 1.21 11.91
N PRO A 69 5.50 1.74 13.02
CA PRO A 69 6.92 2.12 13.08
C PRO A 69 7.88 0.96 12.80
N SER A 70 7.55 -0.27 13.20
CA SER A 70 8.39 -1.46 13.02
C SER A 70 8.73 -1.74 11.56
N VAL A 71 7.87 -1.32 10.62
CA VAL A 71 8.06 -1.59 9.19
C VAL A 71 8.61 -0.40 8.40
N SER A 72 8.76 0.77 9.03
CA SER A 72 9.07 2.02 8.33
C SER A 72 10.41 1.99 7.61
N GLY A 73 11.43 1.33 8.19
CA GLY A 73 12.73 1.15 7.57
C GLY A 73 12.66 0.35 6.27
N TYR A 74 11.80 -0.68 6.22
CA TYR A 74 11.59 -1.48 5.01
C TYR A 74 10.85 -0.69 3.93
N ILE A 75 9.91 0.19 4.30
CA ILE A 75 9.26 1.08 3.33
C ILE A 75 10.28 2.02 2.67
N GLN A 76 11.24 2.56 3.44
CA GLN A 76 12.28 3.44 2.91
C GLN A 76 13.19 2.75 1.89
N GLN A 77 13.41 1.43 2.02
CA GLN A 77 14.20 0.65 1.08
C GLN A 77 13.57 0.59 -0.33
N LEU A 78 12.25 0.80 -0.44
CA LEU A 78 11.55 0.88 -1.73
C LEU A 78 11.85 2.17 -2.49
N ARG A 79 12.53 3.15 -1.87
CA ARG A 79 12.93 4.43 -2.50
C ARG A 79 11.79 5.15 -3.21
N GLY A 80 10.58 5.05 -2.65
CA GLY A 80 9.38 5.68 -3.20
C GLY A 80 8.78 4.98 -4.41
N GLN A 81 9.22 3.78 -4.79
CA GLN A 81 8.62 3.01 -5.89
C GLN A 81 7.57 2.02 -5.36
N ILE A 82 6.38 2.00 -5.98
CA ILE A 82 5.35 1.02 -5.60
C ILE A 82 5.83 -0.39 -6.03
N PRO A 83 5.87 -1.37 -5.11
CA PRO A 83 6.30 -2.72 -5.44
C PRO A 83 5.25 -3.43 -6.30
N ASP A 84 5.69 -4.40 -7.10
CA ASP A 84 4.87 -5.28 -7.97
C ASP A 84 4.05 -4.60 -9.08
N VAL A 85 3.82 -3.29 -9.01
CA VAL A 85 3.05 -2.56 -10.01
C VAL A 85 3.96 -2.13 -11.16
N VAL A 86 3.62 -2.60 -12.35
CA VAL A 86 4.37 -2.37 -13.59
C VAL A 86 3.43 -2.02 -14.74
N ASP A 87 3.95 -1.30 -15.73
CA ASP A 87 3.26 -1.05 -16.99
C ASP A 87 3.17 -2.32 -17.85
N VAL A 88 2.54 -2.23 -19.02
CA VAL A 88 2.45 -3.35 -19.98
C VAL A 88 3.81 -3.85 -20.50
N LEU A 89 4.89 -3.10 -20.29
CA LEU A 89 6.27 -3.47 -20.66
C LEU A 89 7.04 -4.09 -19.47
N GLY A 90 6.41 -4.21 -18.30
CA GLY A 90 7.06 -4.73 -17.09
C GLY A 90 7.96 -3.71 -16.38
N LYS A 91 7.84 -2.41 -16.70
CA LYS A 91 8.60 -1.33 -16.05
C LYS A 91 7.82 -0.75 -14.87
N GLN A 92 8.52 -0.50 -13.77
CA GLN A 92 7.99 0.28 -12.67
C GLN A 92 7.81 1.73 -13.12
N PHE A 93 6.64 2.29 -12.84
CA PHE A 93 6.29 3.65 -13.25
C PHE A 93 5.53 4.44 -12.17
N LEU A 94 4.96 3.76 -11.17
CA LEU A 94 4.28 4.43 -10.06
C LEU A 94 5.22 4.68 -8.90
N ASN A 95 5.38 5.96 -8.58
CA ASN A 95 6.02 6.39 -7.35
C ASN A 95 4.97 6.66 -6.26
N PHE A 96 5.32 6.52 -4.99
CA PHE A 96 4.52 6.86 -3.83
C PHE A 96 5.29 7.78 -2.88
N SER A 97 4.56 8.67 -2.22
CA SER A 97 5.08 9.49 -1.10
C SER A 97 4.33 9.26 0.21
N ARG A 98 3.19 8.55 0.13
CA ARG A 98 2.32 8.26 1.27
C ARG A 98 1.99 6.78 1.29
N TYR A 99 1.93 6.23 2.49
CA TYR A 99 1.47 4.86 2.70
C TYR A 99 0.65 4.77 4.00
N ARG A 100 -0.12 3.69 4.14
CA ARG A 100 -0.83 3.36 5.37
C ARG A 100 -0.67 1.88 5.69
N PHE A 101 -0.11 1.60 6.86
CA PHE A 101 -0.04 0.26 7.43
C PHE A 101 -1.38 -0.16 8.04
N GLU A 102 -1.69 -1.45 7.95
CA GLU A 102 -2.92 -2.04 8.45
C GLU A 102 -2.65 -3.46 8.99
N LEU A 103 -3.04 -3.74 10.22
CA LEU A 103 -3.18 -5.11 10.73
C LEU A 103 -4.49 -5.70 10.18
N ILE A 104 -4.43 -6.75 9.37
CA ILE A 104 -5.62 -7.44 8.87
C ILE A 104 -6.07 -8.47 9.91
N ASN A 105 -5.12 -9.31 10.34
CA ASN A 105 -5.34 -10.34 11.33
C ASN A 105 -4.05 -10.65 12.08
N SER A 106 -4.16 -11.18 13.29
CA SER A 106 -3.01 -11.68 14.02
C SER A 106 -3.44 -12.54 15.21
N ASP A 107 -2.64 -13.56 15.53
CA ASP A 107 -2.78 -14.41 16.72
C ASP A 107 -1.43 -14.48 17.45
N ILE A 108 -1.38 -14.09 18.72
CA ILE A 108 -0.11 -14.06 19.49
C ILE A 108 0.50 -15.44 19.76
N ARG A 109 -0.27 -16.51 19.54
CA ARG A 109 0.17 -17.91 19.75
C ARG A 109 0.85 -18.46 18.51
N HIS A 110 0.46 -17.99 17.31
CA HIS A 110 0.88 -18.56 16.03
C HIS A 110 1.11 -17.47 15.00
N ALA A 111 2.36 -17.32 14.55
CA ALA A 111 2.73 -16.37 13.51
C ALA A 111 1.95 -16.59 12.21
N GLN A 112 1.54 -17.84 11.92
CA GLN A 112 0.72 -18.17 10.74
C GLN A 112 -0.62 -17.41 10.68
N GLY A 113 -1.14 -16.92 11.82
CA GLY A 113 -2.34 -16.08 11.88
C GLY A 113 -2.07 -14.60 11.61
N HIS A 114 -0.81 -14.18 11.51
CA HIS A 114 -0.42 -12.80 11.26
C HIS A 114 -0.59 -12.45 9.79
N GLN A 115 -1.28 -11.34 9.55
CA GLN A 115 -1.50 -10.80 8.22
C GLN A 115 -1.59 -9.28 8.33
N VAL A 116 -0.82 -8.60 7.48
CA VAL A 116 -0.75 -7.14 7.43
C VAL A 116 -0.93 -6.66 6.00
N ALA A 117 -1.31 -5.40 5.86
CA ALA A 117 -1.30 -4.71 4.58
C ALA A 117 -0.56 -3.39 4.66
N ILE A 118 0.09 -3.04 3.55
CA ILE A 118 0.62 -1.71 3.29
C ILE A 118 -0.11 -1.16 2.08
N ASN A 119 -0.86 -0.09 2.29
CA ASN A 119 -1.56 0.63 1.24
C ASN A 119 -0.62 1.73 0.74
N PHE A 120 -0.13 1.64 -0.49
CA PHE A 120 0.70 2.64 -1.15
C PHE A 120 -0.18 3.58 -1.98
N TYR A 121 -0.03 4.89 -1.79
CA TYR A 121 -0.74 5.90 -2.56
C TYR A 121 0.20 6.53 -3.57
N SER A 122 -0.11 6.41 -4.86
CA SER A 122 0.75 6.93 -5.91
C SER A 122 0.82 8.46 -5.88
N SER A 123 1.84 9.01 -6.53
CA SER A 123 1.77 10.38 -7.04
C SER A 123 0.59 10.53 -8.01
N SER A 124 0.14 11.76 -8.21
CA SER A 124 -0.88 12.09 -9.21
C SER A 124 -0.42 11.66 -10.61
N MET A 125 -1.34 11.06 -11.35
CA MET A 125 -1.14 10.66 -12.74
C MET A 125 -2.20 11.33 -13.61
N ASN A 126 -1.78 11.80 -14.77
CA ASN A 126 -2.70 12.24 -15.79
C ASN A 126 -3.31 11.02 -16.46
N TRP A 127 -4.64 10.98 -16.54
CA TRP A 127 -5.37 9.97 -17.28
C TRP A 127 -5.94 10.59 -18.56
N TYR A 128 -5.43 10.13 -19.70
CA TYR A 128 -5.85 10.63 -21.01
C TYR A 128 -6.99 9.81 -21.59
N HIS A 129 -6.85 8.48 -21.57
CA HIS A 129 -7.85 7.60 -22.17
C HIS A 129 -7.75 6.16 -21.65
N THR A 130 -8.73 5.34 -22.01
CA THR A 130 -8.76 3.91 -21.77
C THR A 130 -8.74 3.21 -23.12
N ILE A 131 -7.71 2.40 -23.36
CA ILE A 131 -7.51 1.65 -24.61
C ILE A 131 -7.68 0.17 -24.27
N GLY A 132 -8.83 -0.39 -24.66
CA GLY A 132 -9.22 -1.74 -24.25
C GLY A 132 -9.37 -1.83 -22.73
N ASN A 133 -8.54 -2.65 -22.09
CA ASN A 133 -8.49 -2.81 -20.63
C ASN A 133 -7.31 -2.06 -19.98
N THR A 134 -6.64 -1.17 -20.73
CA THR A 134 -5.47 -0.41 -20.26
C THR A 134 -5.80 1.07 -20.12
N LEU A 135 -5.14 1.74 -19.18
CA LEU A 135 -5.18 3.17 -18.99
C LEU A 135 -3.94 3.79 -19.64
N LEU A 136 -4.15 4.83 -20.46
CA LEU A 136 -3.06 5.67 -20.97
C LEU A 136 -2.80 6.79 -19.98
N LEU A 137 -1.60 6.78 -19.41
CA LEU A 137 -1.21 7.63 -18.29
C LEU A 137 0.07 8.43 -18.61
N SER A 138 0.26 9.57 -17.95
CA SER A 138 1.57 10.22 -17.79
C SER A 138 1.75 10.71 -16.36
N GLU A 139 2.98 11.02 -15.99
CA GLU A 139 3.25 11.70 -14.74
C GLU A 139 2.66 13.12 -14.76
N ASP A 140 2.15 13.55 -13.61
CA ASP A 140 1.72 14.94 -13.38
C ASP A 140 2.95 15.84 -13.16
N SER A 141 3.82 15.92 -14.17
CA SER A 141 4.93 16.85 -14.21
C SER A 141 4.48 18.12 -14.92
N ALA A 142 4.44 19.22 -14.17
CA ALA A 142 4.14 20.54 -14.70
C ALA A 142 5.06 20.88 -15.88
N GLU A 143 4.43 21.36 -16.96
CA GLU A 143 5.02 22.12 -18.06
C GLU A 143 5.93 21.37 -19.03
N SER A 144 5.31 20.87 -20.09
CA SER A 144 5.97 20.89 -21.39
C SER A 144 5.40 22.11 -22.14
N THR A 145 6.08 23.25 -21.99
CA THR A 145 5.64 24.58 -22.48
C THR A 145 5.77 24.75 -23.99
N ASP A 146 6.24 23.71 -24.69
CA ASP A 146 6.35 23.67 -26.15
C ASP A 146 5.21 22.83 -26.74
N GLU A 147 4.45 23.39 -27.69
CA GLU A 147 3.35 22.67 -28.38
C GLU A 147 3.80 21.39 -29.11
N ASP A 148 5.11 21.22 -29.35
CA ASP A 148 5.74 20.06 -30.00
C ASP A 148 6.44 19.07 -29.02
N SER A 149 6.33 19.31 -27.71
CA SER A 149 6.99 18.45 -26.73
C SER A 149 6.22 17.14 -26.51
N ALA A 150 6.78 16.03 -26.99
CA ALA A 150 6.22 14.71 -26.77
C ALA A 150 6.20 14.35 -25.27
N ILE A 151 5.05 13.91 -24.77
CA ILE A 151 4.88 13.48 -23.38
C ILE A 151 5.21 11.99 -23.25
N GLN A 152 6.02 11.65 -22.25
CA GLN A 152 6.25 10.26 -21.88
C GLN A 152 4.98 9.65 -21.31
N THR A 153 4.55 8.51 -21.86
CA THR A 153 3.31 7.84 -21.46
C THR A 153 3.56 6.40 -21.01
N TYR A 154 2.61 5.91 -20.22
CA TYR A 154 2.57 4.54 -19.73
C TYR A 154 1.21 3.95 -20.10
N LEU A 155 1.23 2.71 -20.58
CA LEU A 155 0.02 1.90 -20.68
C LEU A 155 -0.04 0.99 -19.46
N TYR A 156 -1.10 1.12 -18.68
CA TYR A 156 -1.26 0.39 -17.44
C TYR A 156 -2.54 -0.45 -17.44
N GLN A 157 -2.39 -1.77 -17.32
CA GLN A 157 -3.50 -2.67 -17.04
C GLN A 157 -3.67 -2.80 -15.53
N LEU A 158 -4.85 -2.49 -15.00
CA LEU A 158 -5.12 -2.62 -13.56
C LEU A 158 -4.86 -4.04 -13.08
N GLN A 159 -3.93 -4.17 -12.14
CA GLN A 159 -3.57 -5.43 -11.49
C GLN A 159 -4.43 -5.65 -10.24
N PRO A 160 -4.50 -6.90 -9.71
CA PRO A 160 -5.16 -7.16 -8.43
C PRO A 160 -4.70 -6.22 -7.32
N PHE A 161 -5.64 -5.84 -6.44
CA PHE A 161 -5.40 -4.94 -5.30
C PHE A 161 -4.97 -3.51 -5.65
N VAL A 162 -5.07 -3.10 -6.93
CA VAL A 162 -4.94 -1.70 -7.33
C VAL A 162 -6.32 -1.10 -7.59
N SER A 163 -6.56 0.10 -7.08
CA SER A 163 -7.77 0.88 -7.33
C SER A 163 -7.43 2.34 -7.60
N ILE A 164 -8.31 3.05 -8.31
CA ILE A 164 -8.27 4.51 -8.39
C ILE A 164 -8.80 5.05 -7.05
N HIS A 165 -7.93 5.67 -6.27
CA HIS A 165 -8.22 6.23 -4.95
C HIS A 165 -8.93 7.57 -5.04
N THR A 166 -8.46 8.46 -5.92
CA THR A 166 -9.08 9.76 -6.18
C THR A 166 -9.13 10.04 -7.67
N LEU A 167 -10.14 10.82 -8.06
CA LEU A 167 -10.35 11.34 -9.40
C LEU A 167 -10.64 12.83 -9.29
N LYS A 168 -9.82 13.66 -9.93
CA LYS A 168 -10.04 15.08 -10.11
C LYS A 168 -10.34 15.33 -11.58
N LEU A 169 -11.54 15.81 -11.86
CA LEU A 169 -11.93 16.25 -13.20
C LEU A 169 -11.34 17.65 -13.43
N ASN A 170 -10.61 17.85 -14.52
CA ASN A 170 -10.29 19.21 -14.94
C ASN A 170 -11.47 19.74 -15.79
N PRO A 171 -11.99 20.92 -15.47
CA PRO A 171 -13.13 21.54 -16.17
C PRO A 171 -12.76 22.05 -17.56
#